data_AF-A0A4R8VE42-F1
#
_entry.id   AF-A0A4R8VE42-F1
#
_cell.length_a   1.000
_cell.length_b   1.000
_cell.length_c   1.000
_cell.angle_alpha   90.00
_cell.angle_beta   90.00
_cell.angle_gamma   90.00
#
_symmetry.space_group_name_H-M   'P 1'
#
loop_
_entity.id
_entity.type
_entity.pdbx_description
1 polymer ?
#
loop_
_entity_poly.entity_id
_entity_poly.type
_entity_poly.pdbx_seq_one_letter_code
_entity_poly.pdbx_strand_id
1 'polypeptide(L)'
;MALSGAFRGGGYARIMALPEVCVCYLVRETARGPEVLLGRKKTGLGRGKLVGPGGKLEADESPTDAVVREVAEEVGVVIDTDALELIGELTYPFPHAPKWSQKSWAFLCRAWEGNPTESEELRPEWYPMSALPLDQMWDDAKYWLPTALAGDRVVATFSFGRDGSTVESSDWEAV
;
A
#
# COMPACT_ATOMS: atom_id res chain seq x y z
N MET A 1 -5.27 -16.95 49.81
CA MET A 1 -4.66 -15.62 49.64
C MET A 1 -4.33 -15.47 48.16
N ALA A 2 -5.22 -14.82 47.41
CA ALA A 2 -5.01 -14.48 46.01
C ALA A 2 -4.56 -13.02 45.95
N LEU A 3 -3.50 -12.72 45.21
CA LEU A 3 -3.20 -11.36 44.80
C LEU A 3 -3.16 -11.33 43.27
N SER A 4 -4.30 -10.90 42.75
CA SER A 4 -4.51 -10.40 41.39
C SER A 4 -3.73 -9.09 41.22
N GLY A 5 -2.84 -9.04 40.24
CA GLY A 5 -2.22 -7.81 39.75
C GLY A 5 -3.06 -7.25 38.60
N ALA A 6 -4.00 -6.38 38.91
CA ALA A 6 -4.79 -5.65 37.92
C ALA A 6 -3.92 -4.55 37.28
N PHE A 7 -3.64 -4.66 35.99
CA PHE A 7 -3.14 -3.54 35.19
C PHE A 7 -4.34 -2.66 34.80
N ARG A 8 -4.43 -1.46 35.39
CA ARG A 8 -5.42 -0.44 35.01
C ARG A 8 -4.72 0.75 34.37
N GLY A 9 -5.08 1.01 33.12
CA GLY A 9 -5.42 2.35 32.65
C GLY A 9 -4.30 3.19 32.06
N GLY A 10 -4.08 3.04 30.75
CA GLY A 10 -3.62 4.12 29.87
C GLY A 10 -4.52 4.16 28.66
N GLY A 11 -5.52 5.05 28.67
CA GLY A 11 -6.50 5.18 27.59
C GLY A 11 -5.85 5.63 26.30
N TYR A 12 -5.66 4.72 25.36
CA TYR A 12 -5.46 5.10 23.96
C TYR A 12 -6.84 5.36 23.36
N ALA A 13 -7.00 6.59 22.88
CA ALA A 13 -8.00 7.09 21.94
C ALA A 13 -9.18 6.16 21.64
N ARG A 14 -10.39 6.68 21.93
CA ARG A 14 -11.61 6.40 21.15
C ARG A 14 -11.20 6.09 19.71
N ILE A 15 -11.42 4.85 19.24
CA ILE A 15 -11.00 4.37 17.90
C ILE A 15 -11.57 5.36 16.87
N MET A 16 -10.78 6.33 16.46
CA MET A 16 -11.07 7.10 15.27
C MET A 16 -10.60 6.21 14.14
N ALA A 17 -11.48 5.91 13.19
CA ALA A 17 -11.10 5.20 11.98
C ALA A 17 -9.90 5.92 11.35
N LEU A 18 -8.85 5.17 11.01
CA LEU A 18 -7.70 5.72 10.30
C LEU A 18 -8.17 6.16 8.90
N PRO A 19 -7.61 7.26 8.34
CA PRO A 19 -7.75 7.54 6.93
C PRO A 19 -7.37 6.31 6.10
N GLU A 20 -8.17 6.01 5.09
CA GLU A 20 -7.96 4.84 4.24
C GLU A 20 -7.39 5.26 2.88
N VAL A 21 -6.44 4.47 2.40
CA VAL A 21 -5.84 4.60 1.08
C VAL A 21 -5.88 3.26 0.35
N CYS A 22 -5.74 3.28 -0.96
CA CYS A 22 -5.61 2.10 -1.78
C CYS A 22 -4.38 2.20 -2.68
N VAL A 23 -3.83 1.07 -3.10
CA VAL A 23 -2.78 0.97 -4.12
C VAL A 23 -3.05 -0.24 -5.00
N CYS A 24 -2.72 -0.15 -6.29
CA CYS A 24 -2.79 -1.27 -7.23
C CYS A 24 -1.41 -1.60 -7.78
N TYR A 25 -1.09 -2.88 -7.86
CA TYR A 25 0.07 -3.41 -8.54
C TYR A 25 -0.39 -4.06 -9.84
N LEU A 26 -0.30 -3.31 -10.94
CA LEU A 26 -0.53 -3.83 -12.29
C LEU A 26 0.63 -4.73 -12.67
N VAL A 27 0.34 -5.97 -13.06
CA VAL A 27 1.36 -6.96 -13.45
C VAL A 27 1.12 -7.42 -14.88
N ARG A 28 2.16 -7.35 -15.70
CA ARG A 28 2.15 -7.89 -17.07
C ARG A 28 3.16 -9.01 -17.22
N GLU A 29 2.82 -9.96 -18.08
CA GLU A 29 3.78 -10.98 -18.54
C GLU A 29 4.62 -10.44 -19.70
N THR A 30 5.93 -10.72 -19.67
CA THR A 30 6.85 -10.40 -20.78
C THR A 30 7.71 -11.62 -21.11
N ALA A 31 8.44 -11.57 -22.23
CA ALA A 31 9.39 -12.63 -22.58
C ALA A 31 10.54 -12.81 -21.56
N ARG A 32 10.75 -11.84 -20.65
CA ARG A 32 11.77 -11.88 -19.60
C ARG A 32 11.20 -12.25 -18.21
N GLY A 33 9.90 -12.55 -18.15
CA GLY A 33 9.16 -12.79 -16.91
C GLY A 33 8.21 -11.63 -16.54
N PRO A 34 7.52 -11.74 -15.39
CA PRO A 34 6.52 -10.77 -14.98
C PRO A 34 7.17 -9.45 -14.54
N GLU A 35 6.57 -8.34 -14.97
CA GLU A 35 6.92 -6.99 -14.57
C GLU A 35 5.73 -6.36 -13.83
N VAL A 36 6.02 -5.58 -12.80
CA VAL A 36 5.03 -4.82 -12.03
C VAL A 36 5.18 -3.32 -12.32
N LEU A 37 4.07 -2.61 -12.43
CA LEU A 37 4.06 -1.16 -12.56
C LEU A 37 4.27 -0.52 -11.20
N LEU A 38 5.33 0.28 -11.08
CA LEU A 38 5.52 1.22 -9.98
C LEU A 38 5.58 2.63 -10.55
N GLY A 39 5.42 3.63 -9.70
CA GLY A 39 5.52 5.02 -10.10
C GLY A 39 6.33 5.85 -9.13
N ARG A 40 7.17 6.73 -9.67
CA ARG A 40 7.86 7.72 -8.83
C ARG A 40 6.87 8.81 -8.47
N LYS A 41 6.58 8.92 -7.17
CA LYS A 41 5.65 9.92 -6.66
C LYS A 41 6.23 11.33 -6.76
N LYS A 42 5.50 12.25 -7.39
CA LYS A 42 5.91 13.63 -7.69
C LYS A 42 5.44 14.62 -6.62
N THR A 43 4.36 14.31 -5.92
CA THR A 43 3.68 15.20 -4.96
C THR A 43 3.37 14.47 -3.64
N GLY A 44 2.91 15.21 -2.63
CA GLY A 44 2.35 14.64 -1.40
C GLY A 44 3.32 13.82 -0.50
N LEU A 45 2.74 13.04 0.39
CA LEU A 45 3.46 12.16 1.32
C LEU A 45 4.18 11.05 0.54
N GLY A 46 5.48 10.89 0.75
CA GLY A 46 6.30 9.91 0.02
C GLY A 46 6.86 10.41 -1.30
N ARG A 47 6.81 11.73 -1.58
CA ARG A 47 7.45 12.32 -2.76
C ARG A 47 8.88 11.81 -2.94
N GLY A 48 9.18 11.34 -4.15
CA GLY A 48 10.47 10.78 -4.54
C GLY A 48 10.57 9.27 -4.36
N LYS A 49 9.73 8.63 -3.55
CA LYS A 49 9.66 7.18 -3.43
C LYS A 49 8.90 6.55 -4.61
N LEU A 50 9.19 5.27 -4.86
CA LEU A 50 8.39 4.42 -5.73
C LEU A 50 7.20 3.85 -4.96
N VAL A 51 6.02 3.88 -5.57
CA VAL A 51 4.76 3.37 -5.03
C VAL A 51 3.95 2.69 -6.14
N GLY A 52 3.00 1.83 -5.79
CA GLY A 52 1.94 1.45 -6.73
C GLY A 52 0.98 2.64 -6.96
N PRO A 53 0.37 2.79 -8.15
CA PRO A 53 -0.69 3.77 -8.37
C PRO A 53 -1.82 3.62 -7.35
N GLY A 54 -2.37 4.73 -6.88
CA GLY A 54 -3.43 4.72 -5.90
C GLY A 54 -3.46 5.97 -5.03
N GLY A 55 -4.54 6.12 -4.26
CA GLY A 55 -4.74 7.31 -3.45
C GLY A 55 -5.74 7.08 -2.33
N LYS A 56 -6.42 8.15 -1.94
CA LYS A 56 -7.31 8.14 -0.78
C LYS A 56 -8.69 7.64 -1.17
N LEU A 57 -9.32 6.92 -0.26
CA LEU A 57 -10.75 6.63 -0.41
C LEU A 57 -11.55 7.92 -0.20
N GLU A 58 -12.56 8.13 -1.04
CA GLU A 58 -13.57 9.15 -0.82
C GLU A 58 -14.63 8.70 0.20
N ALA A 59 -15.48 9.63 0.64
CA ALA A 59 -16.57 9.29 1.55
C ALA A 59 -17.55 8.31 0.88
N ASP A 60 -17.91 7.25 1.61
CA ASP A 60 -18.83 6.20 1.17
C ASP A 60 -18.33 5.35 -0.03
N GLU A 61 -17.05 5.47 -0.40
CA GLU A 61 -16.42 4.70 -1.47
C GLU A 61 -15.87 3.37 -0.95
N SER A 62 -16.04 2.28 -1.72
CA SER A 62 -15.41 1.00 -1.40
C SER A 62 -13.92 1.02 -1.78
N PRO A 63 -13.04 0.24 -1.11
CA PRO A 63 -11.63 0.16 -1.51
C PRO A 63 -11.41 -0.24 -2.97
N THR A 64 -12.30 -1.06 -3.53
CA THR A 64 -12.27 -1.49 -4.93
C THR A 64 -12.68 -0.38 -5.88
N ASP A 65 -13.71 0.41 -5.56
CA ASP A 65 -14.09 1.55 -6.40
C ASP A 65 -13.01 2.63 -6.39
N ALA A 66 -12.45 2.90 -5.21
CA ALA A 66 -11.37 3.86 -5.03
C ALA A 66 -10.15 3.52 -5.87
N VAL A 67 -9.71 2.25 -5.85
CA VAL A 67 -8.51 1.88 -6.60
C VAL A 67 -8.72 1.93 -8.11
N VAL A 68 -9.93 1.64 -8.60
CA VAL A 68 -10.26 1.78 -10.03
C VAL A 68 -10.20 3.26 -10.44
N ARG A 69 -10.82 4.16 -9.66
CA ARG A 69 -10.79 5.61 -9.91
C ARG A 69 -9.35 6.14 -9.90
N GLU A 70 -8.60 5.87 -8.84
CA GLU A 70 -7.23 6.36 -8.66
C GLU A 70 -6.30 5.86 -9.76
N VAL A 71 -6.39 4.60 -10.16
CA VAL A 71 -5.58 4.07 -11.26
C VAL A 71 -5.92 4.75 -12.59
N ALA A 72 -7.21 5.01 -12.86
CA ALA A 72 -7.62 5.73 -14.05
C ALA A 72 -7.09 7.18 -14.06
N GLU A 73 -7.10 7.86 -12.92
CA GLU A 73 -6.61 9.23 -12.77
C GLU A 73 -5.08 9.34 -12.84
N GLU A 74 -4.36 8.47 -12.12
CA GLU A 74 -2.91 8.57 -11.97
C GLU A 74 -2.13 8.01 -13.16
N VAL A 75 -2.65 6.99 -13.83
CA VAL A 75 -1.95 6.31 -14.93
C VAL A 75 -2.79 6.05 -16.18
N GLY A 76 -4.07 6.42 -16.21
CA GLY A 76 -4.87 6.43 -17.43
C GLY A 76 -5.33 5.05 -17.93
N VAL A 77 -5.31 4.02 -17.08
CA VAL A 77 -5.82 2.68 -17.43
C VAL A 77 -7.15 2.38 -16.77
N VAL A 78 -7.96 1.54 -17.41
CA VAL A 78 -9.27 1.13 -16.93
C VAL A 78 -9.20 -0.31 -16.43
N ILE A 79 -9.64 -0.53 -15.19
CA ILE A 79 -9.69 -1.85 -14.55
C ILE A 79 -11.15 -2.20 -14.27
N ASP A 80 -11.53 -3.44 -14.56
CA ASP A 80 -12.77 -4.03 -14.06
C ASP A 80 -12.58 -4.45 -12.60
N THR A 81 -13.54 -4.15 -11.73
CA THR A 81 -13.45 -4.52 -10.31
C THR A 81 -13.32 -6.03 -10.11
N ASP A 82 -13.88 -6.84 -11.01
CA ASP A 82 -13.75 -8.31 -10.97
C ASP A 82 -12.32 -8.81 -11.30
N ALA A 83 -11.47 -7.95 -11.87
CA ALA A 83 -10.06 -8.24 -12.15
C ALA A 83 -9.12 -7.92 -10.98
N LEU A 84 -9.64 -7.33 -9.89
CA LEU A 84 -8.85 -6.96 -8.71
C LEU A 84 -8.72 -8.13 -7.74
N GLU A 85 -7.49 -8.41 -7.35
CA GLU A 85 -7.14 -9.33 -6.28
C GLU A 85 -6.67 -8.53 -5.05
N LEU A 86 -7.30 -8.72 -3.89
CA LEU A 86 -6.84 -8.10 -2.65
C LEU A 86 -5.63 -8.87 -2.09
N ILE A 87 -4.45 -8.28 -2.22
CA ILE A 87 -3.18 -8.88 -1.79
C ILE A 87 -2.66 -8.33 -0.46
N GLY A 88 -3.22 -7.23 0.04
CA GLY A 88 -2.75 -6.65 1.30
C GLY A 88 -3.78 -5.82 2.08
N GLU A 89 -3.82 -6.02 3.39
CA GLU A 89 -4.44 -5.12 4.37
C GLU A 89 -3.37 -4.61 5.33
N LEU A 90 -2.99 -3.34 5.18
CA LEU A 90 -1.79 -2.80 5.81
C LEU A 90 -2.17 -1.63 6.73
N THR A 91 -1.74 -1.68 7.98
CA THR A 91 -1.93 -0.60 8.95
C THR A 91 -0.61 0.10 9.23
N TYR A 92 -0.58 1.42 9.12
CA TYR A 92 0.65 2.20 9.32
C TYR A 92 0.51 3.20 10.47
N PRO A 93 0.85 2.82 11.71
CA PRO A 93 1.01 3.78 12.78
C PRO A 93 2.23 4.67 12.56
N PHE A 94 2.04 5.99 12.68
CA PHE A 94 3.13 6.97 12.80
C PHE A 94 3.04 7.62 14.20
N PRO A 95 3.59 6.99 15.27
CA PRO A 95 3.46 7.50 16.65
C PRO A 95 4.01 8.91 16.83
N HIS A 96 5.01 9.29 16.03
CA HIS A 96 5.66 10.60 16.07
C HIS A 96 5.05 11.62 15.07
N ALA A 97 4.17 11.17 14.17
CA ALA A 97 3.44 12.02 13.24
C ALA A 97 2.01 11.47 13.01
N PRO A 98 1.11 11.49 14.01
CA PRO A 98 -0.17 10.76 13.94
C PRO A 98 -1.09 11.12 12.76
N LYS A 99 -0.89 12.30 12.16
CA LYS A 99 -1.61 12.72 10.94
C LYS A 99 -1.23 11.95 9.68
N TRP A 100 -0.14 11.17 9.72
CA TRP A 100 0.30 10.29 8.64
C TRP A 100 -0.17 8.85 8.83
N SER A 101 -0.74 8.53 10.00
CA SER A 101 -1.27 7.19 10.24
C SER A 101 -2.43 6.89 9.32
N GLN A 102 -2.41 5.73 8.68
CA GLN A 102 -3.41 5.35 7.67
C GLN A 102 -3.56 3.82 7.58
N LYS A 103 -4.68 3.36 7.03
CA LYS A 103 -4.89 1.97 6.58
C LYS A 103 -4.78 1.95 5.06
N SER A 104 -4.11 0.94 4.50
CA SER A 104 -3.96 0.76 3.06
C SER A 104 -4.50 -0.59 2.61
N TRP A 105 -5.26 -0.54 1.52
CA TRP A 105 -5.73 -1.71 0.78
C TRP A 105 -4.85 -1.88 -0.46
N ALA A 106 -4.11 -2.99 -0.54
CA ALA A 106 -3.25 -3.28 -1.67
C ALA A 106 -3.90 -4.31 -2.59
N PHE A 107 -4.05 -3.94 -3.85
CA PHE A 107 -4.62 -4.76 -4.89
C PHE A 107 -3.58 -5.15 -5.92
N LEU A 108 -3.83 -6.25 -6.60
CA LEU A 108 -3.09 -6.71 -7.74
C LEU A 108 -4.05 -6.89 -8.92
N CYS A 109 -3.60 -6.53 -10.11
CA CYS A 109 -4.41 -6.67 -11.31
C CYS A 109 -3.55 -7.13 -12.49
N ARG A 110 -4.07 -8.09 -13.26
CA ARG A 110 -3.43 -8.65 -14.46
C ARG A 110 -4.17 -8.33 -15.76
N ALA A 111 -5.34 -7.70 -15.67
CA ALA A 111 -6.21 -7.42 -16.80
C ALA A 111 -6.77 -5.99 -16.71
N TRP A 112 -6.41 -5.16 -17.69
CA TRP A 112 -6.86 -3.76 -17.80
C TRP A 112 -6.88 -3.34 -19.26
N GLU A 113 -7.52 -2.20 -19.53
CA GLU A 113 -7.52 -1.53 -20.83
C GLU A 113 -6.66 -0.27 -20.81
N GLY A 114 -6.01 0.02 -21.94
CA GLY A 114 -5.13 1.20 -22.09
C GLY A 114 -3.67 0.93 -21.76
N ASN A 115 -2.85 1.98 -21.88
CA ASN A 115 -1.42 1.93 -21.59
C ASN A 115 -1.10 2.94 -20.48
N PRO A 116 -0.39 2.55 -19.41
CA PRO A 116 -0.01 3.47 -18.35
C PRO A 116 0.75 4.68 -18.86
N THR A 117 0.35 5.88 -18.45
CA THR A 117 1.00 7.16 -18.79
C THR A 117 1.33 7.99 -17.56
N GLU A 118 2.29 8.91 -17.69
CA GLU A 118 2.64 9.85 -16.60
C GLU A 118 1.53 10.88 -16.35
N SER A 119 1.25 11.15 -15.08
CA SER A 119 0.36 12.21 -14.61
C SER A 119 1.13 13.31 -13.87
N GLU A 120 0.41 14.30 -13.33
CA GLU A 120 1.02 15.31 -12.45
C GLU A 120 1.57 14.70 -11.15
N GLU A 121 0.98 13.60 -10.69
CA GLU A 121 1.26 12.98 -9.39
C GLU A 121 2.23 11.80 -9.47
N LEU A 122 2.20 11.04 -10.57
CA LEU A 122 2.93 9.78 -10.66
C LEU A 122 3.60 9.62 -12.03
N ARG A 123 4.90 9.28 -12.02
CA ARG A 123 5.63 8.86 -13.23
C ARG A 123 5.80 7.34 -13.24
N PRO A 124 5.00 6.58 -14.02
CA PRO A 124 5.03 5.12 -14.00
C PRO A 124 6.22 4.53 -14.76
N GLU A 125 6.70 3.38 -14.30
CA GLU A 125 7.77 2.59 -14.89
C GLU A 125 7.59 1.10 -14.52
N TRP A 126 7.95 0.21 -15.45
CA TRP A 126 7.86 -1.23 -15.26
C TRP A 126 9.14 -1.78 -14.63
N TYR A 127 8.98 -2.57 -13.56
CA TYR A 127 10.08 -3.22 -12.85
C TYR A 127 9.92 -4.73 -12.88
N PRO A 128 10.99 -5.51 -13.13
CA PRO A 128 10.93 -6.96 -13.01
C PRO A 128 10.55 -7.38 -11.58
N MET A 129 9.57 -8.27 -11.43
CA MET A 129 9.17 -8.76 -10.10
C MET A 129 10.28 -9.54 -9.39
N SER A 130 11.24 -10.08 -10.14
CA SER A 130 12.45 -10.73 -9.62
C SER A 130 13.50 -9.76 -9.08
N ALA A 131 13.35 -8.45 -9.31
CA ALA A 131 14.32 -7.42 -8.95
C ALA A 131 13.63 -6.11 -8.56
N LEU A 132 12.74 -6.18 -7.57
CA LEU A 132 12.02 -5.01 -7.07
C LEU A 132 12.99 -3.96 -6.49
N PRO A 133 12.81 -2.67 -6.80
CA PRO A 133 13.63 -1.57 -6.30
C PRO A 133 13.22 -1.16 -4.87
N LEU A 134 13.23 -2.12 -3.93
CA LEU A 134 12.70 -1.96 -2.57
C LEU A 134 13.38 -0.84 -1.77
N ASP A 135 14.65 -0.55 -2.07
CA ASP A 135 15.44 0.53 -1.47
C ASP A 135 14.93 1.94 -1.85
N GLN A 136 14.15 2.04 -2.94
CA GLN A 136 13.54 3.28 -3.40
C GLN A 136 12.07 3.41 -2.98
N MET A 137 11.52 2.43 -2.26
CA MET A 137 10.14 2.41 -1.79
C MET A 137 10.02 2.92 -0.34
N TRP A 138 8.83 2.79 0.25
CA TRP A 138 8.71 2.84 1.70
C TRP A 138 9.37 1.62 2.34
N ASP A 139 9.93 1.80 3.54
CA ASP A 139 10.75 0.77 4.17
C ASP A 139 9.96 -0.50 4.53
N ASP A 140 8.64 -0.40 4.66
CA ASP A 140 7.73 -1.54 4.86
C ASP A 140 7.68 -2.48 3.64
N ALA A 141 7.87 -1.96 2.42
CA ALA A 141 7.67 -2.74 1.20
C ALA A 141 8.57 -3.97 1.16
N LYS A 142 9.78 -3.92 1.73
CA LYS A 142 10.72 -5.06 1.77
C LYS A 142 10.22 -6.23 2.63
N TYR A 143 9.26 -6.00 3.53
CA TYR A 143 8.73 -7.03 4.41
C TYR A 143 7.57 -7.79 3.78
N TRP A 144 6.66 -7.11 3.09
CA TRP A 144 5.39 -7.71 2.65
C TRP A 144 5.25 -7.83 1.14
N LEU A 145 5.76 -6.87 0.36
CA LEU A 145 5.44 -6.77 -1.06
C LEU A 145 5.96 -7.97 -1.89
N PRO A 146 7.19 -8.49 -1.68
CA PRO A 146 7.64 -9.68 -2.40
C PRO A 146 6.74 -10.90 -2.16
N THR A 147 6.30 -11.10 -0.90
CA THR A 147 5.39 -12.19 -0.52
C THR A 147 4.01 -12.00 -1.15
N ALA A 148 3.48 -10.77 -1.09
CA ALA A 148 2.18 -10.45 -1.66
C ALA A 148 2.13 -10.64 -3.18
N LEU A 149 3.19 -10.19 -3.87
CA LEU A 149 3.31 -10.37 -5.32
C LEU A 149 3.58 -11.83 -5.74
N ALA A 150 4.02 -12.69 -4.83
CA ALA A 150 4.17 -14.12 -5.06
C ALA A 150 2.85 -14.91 -4.99
N GLY A 151 1.76 -14.26 -4.55
CA GLY A 151 0.41 -14.82 -4.53
C GLY A 151 -0.18 -15.06 -3.15
N ASP A 152 0.54 -14.72 -2.08
CA ASP A 152 -0.01 -14.74 -0.73
C ASP A 152 -0.76 -13.43 -0.45
N ARG A 153 -1.78 -13.46 0.40
CA ARG A 153 -2.39 -12.22 0.91
C ARG A 153 -1.71 -11.85 2.23
N VAL A 154 -1.33 -10.58 2.39
CA VAL A 154 -0.64 -10.13 3.61
C VAL A 154 -1.53 -9.25 4.47
N VAL A 155 -1.64 -9.57 5.76
CA VAL A 155 -2.22 -8.68 6.76
C VAL A 155 -1.08 -8.21 7.65
N ALA A 156 -0.86 -6.89 7.74
CA ALA A 156 0.30 -6.35 8.44
C ALA A 156 0.05 -5.02 9.16
N THR A 157 0.85 -4.78 10.19
CA THR A 157 1.02 -3.49 10.85
C THR A 157 2.49 -3.11 10.87
N PHE A 158 2.82 -1.93 10.34
CA PHE A 158 4.19 -1.39 10.34
C PHE A 158 4.22 -0.03 11.06
N SER A 159 4.85 0.02 12.23
CA SER A 159 5.05 1.27 12.97
C SER A 159 6.33 1.95 12.49
N PHE A 160 6.23 3.21 12.08
CA PHE A 160 7.36 4.00 11.64
C PHE A 160 8.02 4.76 12.80
N GLY A 161 9.35 4.78 12.78
CA GLY A 161 10.16 5.49 13.76
C GLY A 161 10.05 7.01 13.65
N ARG A 162 10.83 7.71 14.49
CA ARG A 162 10.81 9.19 14.57
C ARG A 162 11.21 9.89 13.28
N ASP A 163 12.03 9.26 12.44
CA ASP A 163 12.41 9.79 11.13
C ASP A 163 11.27 9.79 10.10
N GLY A 164 10.17 9.10 10.41
CA GLY A 164 9.00 8.98 9.54
C GLY A 164 9.28 8.20 8.26
N SER A 165 10.36 7.41 8.18
CA SER A 165 10.72 6.63 7.00
C SER A 165 11.17 5.21 7.28
N THR A 166 11.71 4.90 8.46
CA THR A 166 12.17 3.55 8.80
C THR A 166 11.13 2.82 9.65
N VAL A 167 10.90 1.55 9.36
CA VAL A 167 10.05 0.68 10.18
C VAL A 167 10.78 0.38 11.49
N GLU A 168 10.16 0.71 12.62
CA GLU A 168 10.68 0.45 13.96
C GLU A 168 10.14 -0.89 14.51
N SER A 169 8.90 -1.24 14.16
CA SER A 169 8.30 -2.53 14.50
C SER A 169 7.32 -2.99 13.44
N SER A 170 7.27 -4.30 13.21
CA SER A 170 6.36 -4.94 12.27
C SER A 170 5.67 -6.14 12.91
N ASP A 171 4.39 -6.32 12.60
CA ASP A 171 3.61 -7.53 12.88
C ASP A 171 2.87 -7.90 11.60
N TRP A 172 3.07 -9.10 11.08
CA TRP A 172 2.47 -9.50 9.80
C TRP A 172 2.32 -11.00 9.68
N GLU A 173 1.31 -11.39 8.89
CA GLU A 173 1.05 -12.77 8.50
C GLU A 173 0.69 -12.84 7.01
N ALA A 174 1.03 -13.97 6.39
CA ALA A 174 0.56 -14.35 5.06
C ALA A 174 -0.61 -15.33 5.24
N VAL A 175 -1.72 -15.07 4.54
CA VAL A 175 -2.98 -15.84 4.62
C VAL A 175 -3.39 -16.42 3.28
#